data_AF-A0A966VZR4-F1
#
_entry.id   AF-A0A966VZR4-F1
#
_cell.length_a   1.000
_cell.length_b   1.000
_cell.length_c   1.000
_cell.angle_alpha   90.00
_cell.angle_beta   90.00
_cell.angle_gamma   90.00
#
_symmetry.space_group_name_H-M   'P 1'
#
loop_
_entity.id
_entity.type
_entity.pdbx_description
1 polymer ?
#
loop_
_entity_poly.entity_id
_entity_poly.type
_entity_poly.pdbx_seq_one_letter_code
_entity_poly.pdbx_strand_id
1 'polypeptide(L)'
;MAQYAIAFDLDTRAMATAGLTRADITSVYQTEIPDALTACGFTAHPQGSLYHTEADADPITAIMRLQGSLRGQAPRFCRYVRRVHVFRMEEWSDVTPLISTAGAQAAPAPAPDEELDEADFLEDQRDIVLGR
;
A
#
# COMPACT_ATOMS: atom_id res chain seq x y z
N MET A 1 -16.63 -16.94 -3.51
CA MET A 1 -16.85 -15.52 -3.84
C MET A 1 -15.50 -14.81 -3.73
N ALA A 2 -15.28 -13.72 -4.47
CA ALA A 2 -13.92 -13.20 -4.70
C ALA A 2 -13.57 -12.04 -3.77
N GLN A 3 -12.38 -12.10 -3.16
CA GLN A 3 -11.77 -11.00 -2.43
C GLN A 3 -11.03 -10.10 -3.42
N TYR A 4 -10.76 -8.86 -3.04
CA TYR A 4 -9.91 -7.97 -3.84
C TYR A 4 -8.77 -7.45 -3.00
N ALA A 5 -7.61 -7.32 -3.63
CA ALA A 5 -6.49 -6.61 -3.07
C ALA A 5 -6.10 -5.42 -3.94
N ILE A 6 -5.61 -4.37 -3.30
CA ILE A 6 -5.02 -3.22 -3.96
C ILE A 6 -3.56 -3.10 -3.51
N ALA A 7 -2.68 -2.94 -4.48
CA ALA A 7 -1.29 -2.59 -4.25
C ALA A 7 -0.95 -1.30 -4.99
N PHE A 8 -0.10 -0.46 -4.42
CA PHE A 8 0.27 0.81 -5.00
C PHE A 8 1.74 1.15 -4.73
N ASP A 9 2.25 2.09 -5.53
CA ASP A 9 3.60 2.63 -5.42
C ASP A 9 3.55 4.17 -5.46
N LEU A 10 4.24 4.83 -4.54
CA LEU A 10 4.31 6.30 -4.44
C LEU A 10 5.69 6.83 -4.85
N ASP A 11 5.69 8.05 -5.37
CA ASP A 11 6.90 8.81 -5.67
C ASP A 11 7.43 9.55 -4.43
N THR A 12 8.08 8.83 -3.51
CA THR A 12 8.65 9.40 -2.28
C THR A 12 9.69 10.48 -2.57
N ARG A 13 10.46 10.35 -3.65
CA ARG A 13 11.41 11.38 -4.11
C ARG A 13 10.72 12.66 -4.57
N ALA A 14 9.63 12.57 -5.33
CA ALA A 14 8.85 13.75 -5.71
C ALA A 14 8.17 14.39 -4.50
N MET A 15 7.75 13.59 -3.50
CA MET A 15 7.25 14.11 -2.23
C MET A 15 8.34 14.89 -1.48
N ALA A 16 9.54 14.31 -1.34
CA ALA A 16 10.68 14.99 -0.71
C ALA A 16 11.09 16.26 -1.46
N THR A 17 11.12 16.22 -2.80
CA THR A 17 11.43 17.38 -3.66
C THR A 17 10.38 18.48 -3.52
N ALA A 18 9.12 18.13 -3.28
CA ALA A 18 8.04 19.07 -2.99
C ALA A 18 8.09 19.64 -1.55
N GLY A 19 9.09 19.26 -0.76
CA GLY A 19 9.32 19.75 0.60
C GLY A 19 8.56 18.99 1.68
N LEU A 20 7.99 17.82 1.39
CA LEU A 20 7.36 16.98 2.41
C LEU A 20 8.44 16.38 3.31
N THR A 21 8.23 16.43 4.63
CA THR A 21 9.12 15.79 5.60
C THR A 21 8.86 14.28 5.64
N ARG A 22 9.79 13.49 6.19
CA ARG A 22 9.56 12.04 6.41
C ARG A 22 8.27 11.79 7.21
N ALA A 23 7.97 12.62 8.21
CA ALA A 23 6.73 12.54 8.98
C ALA A 23 5.48 12.78 8.12
N ASP A 24 5.54 13.72 7.16
CA ASP A 24 4.42 13.95 6.23
C ASP A 24 4.22 12.74 5.31
N ILE A 25 5.30 12.14 4.81
CA ILE A 25 5.24 10.96 3.94
C ILE A 25 4.70 9.77 4.73
N THR A 26 5.18 9.54 5.95
CA THR A 26 4.64 8.54 6.88
C THR A 26 3.14 8.74 7.12
N SER A 27 2.69 9.98 7.34
CA SER A 27 1.27 10.27 7.54
C SER A 27 0.41 9.91 6.33
N VAL A 28 0.96 10.01 5.10
CA VAL A 28 0.27 9.55 3.90
C VAL A 28 0.08 8.03 3.93
N TYR A 29 1.12 7.26 4.24
CA TYR A 29 1.05 5.79 4.32
C TYR A 29 0.18 5.27 5.47
N GLN A 30 0.25 5.90 6.64
CA GLN A 30 -0.37 5.37 7.87
C GLN A 30 -1.74 5.96 8.19
N THR A 31 -2.14 7.06 7.55
CA THR A 31 -3.38 7.75 7.88
C THR A 31 -4.19 8.05 6.63
N GLU A 32 -3.64 8.84 5.70
CA GLU A 32 -4.41 9.31 4.54
C GLU A 32 -4.90 8.16 3.65
N ILE A 33 -4.03 7.18 3.37
CA ILE A 33 -4.37 6.02 2.55
C ILE A 33 -5.29 5.05 3.31
N PRO A 34 -4.98 4.59 4.54
CA PRO A 34 -5.88 3.75 5.31
C PRO A 34 -7.27 4.33 5.48
N ASP A 35 -7.41 5.62 5.78
CA ASP A 35 -8.71 6.25 6.00
C ASP A 35 -9.57 6.21 4.73
N ALA A 36 -8.98 6.53 3.57
CA ALA A 36 -9.67 6.47 2.28
C ALA A 36 -10.03 5.02 1.88
N LEU A 37 -9.12 4.07 2.11
CA LEU A 37 -9.32 2.66 1.78
C LEU A 37 -10.33 1.98 2.71
N THR A 38 -10.34 2.32 4.00
CA THR A 38 -11.32 1.82 4.98
C THR A 38 -12.73 2.26 4.62
N ALA A 39 -12.92 3.49 4.14
CA ALA A 39 -14.21 3.97 3.65
C ALA A 39 -14.75 3.15 2.45
N CYS A 40 -13.87 2.41 1.76
CA CYS A 40 -14.20 1.57 0.62
C CYS A 40 -14.30 0.06 0.99
N GLY A 41 -14.11 -0.31 2.25
CA GLY A 41 -14.17 -1.69 2.72
C GLY A 41 -12.87 -2.48 2.54
N PHE A 42 -11.75 -1.78 2.33
CA PHE A 42 -10.42 -2.39 2.34
C PHE A 42 -9.81 -2.28 3.74
N THR A 43 -9.19 -3.36 4.21
CA THR A 43 -8.42 -3.41 5.45
C THR A 43 -6.94 -3.52 5.14
N ALA A 44 -6.12 -2.89 5.98
CA ALA A 44 -4.67 -2.89 5.84
C ALA A 44 -4.10 -4.30 6.03
N HIS A 45 -3.27 -4.74 5.11
CA HIS A 45 -2.50 -5.97 5.28
C HIS A 45 -1.25 -5.68 6.14
N PRO A 46 -0.69 -6.67 6.85
CA PRO A 46 0.61 -6.55 7.50
C PRO A 46 1.77 -6.23 6.55
N GLN A 47 1.56 -6.22 5.22
CA GLN A 47 2.52 -5.67 4.26
C GLN A 47 2.01 -4.29 3.86
N GLY A 48 2.76 -3.24 4.22
CA GLY A 48 2.30 -1.84 4.27
C GLY A 48 1.65 -1.27 3.01
N SER A 49 2.00 -1.79 1.83
CA SER A 49 1.46 -1.35 0.54
C SER A 49 0.35 -2.25 -0.02
N LEU A 50 -0.15 -3.22 0.74
CA LEU A 50 -1.21 -4.15 0.33
C LEU A 50 -2.45 -3.96 1.21
N TYR A 51 -3.61 -3.87 0.59
CA TYR A 51 -4.88 -3.82 1.31
C TYR A 51 -5.85 -4.81 0.67
N HIS A 52 -6.72 -5.42 1.46
CA HIS A 52 -7.68 -6.40 0.95
C HIS A 52 -9.08 -6.22 1.53
N THR A 53 -10.11 -6.75 0.86
CA THR A 53 -11.49 -6.74 1.36
C THR A 53 -11.75 -7.97 2.25
N GLU A 54 -12.46 -7.81 3.39
CA GLU A 54 -12.72 -8.93 4.31
C GLU A 54 -13.73 -9.97 3.80
N ALA A 55 -14.78 -9.56 3.06
CA ALA A 55 -15.69 -10.46 2.32
C ALA A 55 -16.64 -9.67 1.39
N ASP A 56 -17.17 -10.35 0.38
CA ASP A 56 -18.38 -10.02 -0.40
C ASP A 56 -18.53 -8.57 -0.92
N ALA A 57 -17.45 -8.01 -1.50
CA ALA A 57 -17.52 -6.75 -2.23
C ALA A 57 -17.84 -6.96 -3.72
N ASP A 58 -18.79 -6.20 -4.27
CA ASP A 58 -18.98 -6.11 -5.71
C ASP A 58 -17.79 -5.32 -6.33
N PRO A 59 -16.99 -5.95 -7.21
CA PRO A 59 -15.77 -5.36 -7.77
C PRO A 59 -15.96 -3.99 -8.41
N ILE A 60 -17.03 -3.83 -9.19
CA ILE A 60 -17.25 -2.58 -9.95
C ILE A 60 -17.60 -1.48 -8.96
N THR A 61 -18.47 -1.78 -8.01
CA THR A 61 -18.87 -0.84 -6.96
C THR A 61 -17.69 -0.48 -6.05
N ALA A 62 -16.84 -1.44 -5.69
CA ALA A 62 -15.65 -1.21 -4.88
C ALA A 62 -14.65 -0.30 -5.61
N ILE A 63 -14.35 -0.58 -6.88
CA ILE A 63 -13.42 0.24 -7.69
C ILE A 63 -13.98 1.65 -7.93
N MET A 64 -15.27 1.80 -8.23
CA MET A 64 -15.90 3.10 -8.43
C MET A 64 -15.90 3.94 -7.15
N ARG A 65 -16.18 3.33 -5.99
CA ARG A 65 -16.09 3.99 -4.68
C ARG A 65 -14.66 4.37 -4.34
N LEU A 66 -13.71 3.48 -4.62
CA LEU A 66 -12.28 3.70 -4.41
C LEU A 66 -11.80 4.93 -5.18
N GLN A 67 -12.17 5.08 -6.45
CA GLN A 67 -11.81 6.26 -7.24
C GLN A 67 -12.36 7.56 -6.61
N GLY A 68 -13.61 7.56 -6.17
CA GLY A 68 -14.25 8.73 -5.56
C GLY A 68 -13.65 9.09 -4.20
N SER A 69 -13.45 8.09 -3.35
CA SER A 69 -12.88 8.26 -2.01
C SER A 69 -11.42 8.73 -2.09
N LEU A 70 -10.57 8.08 -2.88
CA LEU A 70 -9.15 8.47 -3.00
C LEU A 70 -9.00 9.90 -3.49
N ARG A 71 -9.81 10.34 -4.47
CA ARG A 71 -9.76 11.72 -4.97
C ARG A 71 -10.28 12.75 -3.97
N GLY A 72 -11.25 12.39 -3.13
CA GLY A 72 -11.87 13.30 -2.17
C GLY A 72 -11.13 13.37 -0.83
N GLN A 73 -10.50 12.27 -0.42
CA GLN A 73 -9.98 12.06 0.94
C GLN A 73 -8.47 11.85 0.97
N ALA A 74 -7.85 11.47 -0.16
CA ALA A 74 -6.41 11.23 -0.27
C ALA A 74 -5.75 12.03 -1.41
N PRO A 75 -5.81 13.38 -1.37
CA PRO A 75 -5.28 14.22 -2.44
C PRO A 75 -3.75 14.14 -2.59
N ARG A 76 -2.99 13.89 -1.52
CA ARG A 76 -1.54 13.70 -1.62
C ARG A 76 -1.22 12.35 -2.22
N PHE A 77 -1.92 11.30 -1.80
CA PHE A 77 -1.82 9.98 -2.45
C PHE A 77 -2.05 10.12 -3.96
N CYS A 78 -3.16 10.73 -4.37
CA CYS A 78 -3.50 10.91 -5.79
C CYS A 78 -2.47 11.74 -6.57
N ARG A 79 -1.77 12.67 -5.91
CA ARG A 79 -0.73 13.51 -6.53
C ARG A 79 0.57 12.75 -6.77
N TYR A 80 0.93 11.83 -5.88
CA TYR A 80 2.25 11.18 -5.89
C TYR A 80 2.19 9.70 -6.25
N VAL A 81 1.01 9.12 -6.45
CA VAL A 81 0.88 7.74 -6.88
C VAL A 81 1.41 7.54 -8.30
N ARG A 82 2.34 6.59 -8.44
CA ARG A 82 2.92 6.21 -9.74
C ARG A 82 2.15 5.07 -10.38
N ARG A 83 1.75 4.09 -9.57
CA ARG A 83 1.06 2.88 -10.02
C ARG A 83 0.06 2.41 -8.97
N VAL A 84 -1.06 1.89 -9.45
CA VAL A 84 -2.07 1.21 -8.64
C VAL A 84 -2.52 -0.02 -9.39
N HIS A 85 -2.54 -1.15 -8.70
CA HIS A 85 -3.00 -2.44 -9.22
C HIS A 85 -4.08 -2.98 -8.31
N VAL A 86 -5.17 -3.45 -8.91
CA VAL A 86 -6.24 -4.16 -8.20
C VAL A 86 -6.26 -5.60 -8.67
N PHE A 87 -6.21 -6.53 -7.73
CA PHE A 87 -6.20 -7.96 -7.96
C PHE A 87 -7.49 -8.57 -7.46
N ARG A 88 -8.04 -9.51 -8.24
CA ARG A 88 -9.08 -10.41 -7.74
C ARG A 88 -8.40 -11.62 -7.11
N MET A 89 -8.63 -11.81 -5.82
CA MET A 89 -8.12 -12.92 -5.04
C MET A 89 -9.21 -13.97 -4.85
N GLU A 90 -8.86 -15.24 -5.09
CA GLU A 90 -9.78 -16.35 -4.85
C GLU A 90 -9.56 -16.95 -3.47
N GLU A 91 -8.30 -17.21 -3.10
CA GLU A 91 -7.93 -17.77 -1.80
C GLU A 91 -6.56 -17.21 -1.37
N TRP A 92 -6.44 -16.85 -0.08
CA TRP A 92 -5.20 -16.40 0.53
C TRP A 92 -4.77 -17.41 1.59
N SER A 93 -3.49 -17.74 1.63
CA SER A 93 -2.91 -18.59 2.65
C SER A 93 -1.58 -18.00 3.07
N ASP A 94 -1.45 -17.64 4.35
CA ASP A 94 -0.17 -17.25 4.91
C ASP A 94 0.70 -18.50 5.09
N VAL A 95 1.73 -18.61 4.25
CA VAL A 95 2.71 -19.71 4.27
C VAL A 95 3.97 -19.36 5.06
N THR A 96 4.08 -18.14 5.60
CA THR A 96 5.19 -17.71 6.47
C THR A 96 5.49 -18.72 7.58
N PRO A 97 4.51 -19.28 8.32
CA PRO A 97 4.80 -20.25 9.37
C PRO A 97 5.37 -21.58 8.85
N LEU A 98 5.18 -21.91 7.57
CA LEU A 98 5.70 -23.14 6.96
C LEU A 98 7.14 -23.00 6.44
N ILE A 99 7.55 -21.78 6.09
CA ILE A 99 8.85 -21.49 5.47
C ILE A 99 9.85 -20.92 6.47
N SER A 100 9.38 -20.16 7.45
CA SER A 100 10.25 -19.46 8.38
C SER A 100 11.00 -20.43 9.30
N THR A 101 12.32 -20.40 9.19
CA THR A 101 13.24 -21.12 10.10
C THR A 101 13.48 -20.37 11.41
N ALA A 102 12.98 -19.14 11.52
CA ALA A 102 13.22 -18.27 12.67
C ALA A 102 12.23 -18.50 13.84
N GLY A 103 11.31 -19.45 13.73
CA GLY A 103 10.22 -19.64 14.69
C GLY A 103 9.18 -18.54 14.54
N ALA A 104 8.36 -18.63 13.48
CA ALA A 104 7.48 -17.54 13.06
C ALA A 104 6.36 -17.22 14.07
N GLN A 105 6.43 -16.04 14.66
CA GLN A 105 5.28 -15.15 14.62
C GLN A 105 5.23 -14.52 13.23
N ALA A 106 4.02 -14.34 12.68
CA ALA A 106 3.83 -13.49 11.51
C ALA A 106 4.51 -12.14 11.79
N ALA A 107 5.26 -11.61 10.81
CA ALA A 107 5.91 -10.32 10.98
C ALA A 107 4.83 -9.30 11.38
N PRO A 108 5.05 -8.49 12.44
CA PRO A 108 4.16 -7.38 12.72
C PRO A 108 4.10 -6.46 11.49
N ALA A 109 3.04 -5.66 11.36
CA ALA A 109 3.01 -4.64 10.33
C ALA A 109 4.32 -3.81 10.40
N PRO A 110 4.97 -3.52 9.26
CA PRO A 110 6.23 -2.82 9.23
C PRO A 110 6.12 -1.48 9.94
N ALA A 111 7.19 -1.10 10.62
CA ALA A 111 7.24 0.21 11.23
C ALA A 111 7.26 1.31 10.14
N PRO A 112 6.72 2.51 10.41
CA PRO A 112 6.65 3.58 9.41
C PRO A 112 8.00 3.98 8.81
N ASP A 113 9.07 3.88 9.59
CA ASP A 113 10.43 4.13 9.17
C ASP A 113 10.96 2.99 8.27
N GLU A 114 10.60 1.74 8.56
CA GLU A 114 10.94 0.59 7.71
C GLU A 114 10.29 0.70 6.32
N GLU A 115 9.02 1.13 6.22
CA GLU A 115 8.35 1.33 4.92
C GLU A 115 9.04 2.39 4.05
N LEU A 116 9.51 3.48 4.68
CA LEU A 116 10.25 4.53 3.97
C LEU A 116 11.63 4.05 3.52
N ASP A 117 12.33 3.31 4.37
CA ASP A 117 13.65 2.78 4.06
C ASP A 117 13.57 1.71 2.94
N GLU A 118 12.53 0.89 2.92
CA GLU A 118 12.25 -0.03 1.82
C GLU A 118 11.93 0.72 0.51
N ALA A 119 11.14 1.79 0.56
CA ALA A 119 10.83 2.60 -0.61
C ALA A 119 12.09 3.28 -1.18
N ASP A 120 12.94 3.83 -0.32
CA ASP A 120 14.22 4.44 -0.69
C ASP A 120 15.16 3.37 -1.31
N PHE A 121 15.25 2.19 -0.70
CA PHE A 121 16.06 1.06 -1.20
C PHE A 121 15.62 0.57 -2.58
N LEU A 122 14.30 0.40 -2.79
CA LEU A 122 13.74 -0.04 -4.07
C LEU A 122 13.97 1.00 -5.17
N GLU A 123 13.93 2.29 -4.84
CA GLU A 123 14.21 3.36 -5.80
C GLU A 123 15.70 3.41 -6.18
N ASP A 124 16.61 3.25 -5.22
CA ASP A 124 18.06 3.16 -5.46
C ASP A 124 18.41 1.96 -6.36
N GLN A 125 17.83 0.79 -6.10
CA GLN A 125 18.00 -0.39 -6.96
C GLN A 125 17.54 -0.13 -8.40
N ARG A 126 16.45 0.64 -8.56
CA ARG A 126 15.92 0.96 -9.88
C ARG A 126 16.83 1.92 -10.65
N ASP A 127 17.40 2.93 -9.99
CA ASP A 127 18.32 3.88 -10.62
C ASP A 127 19.61 3.16 -11.08
N ILE A 128 20.10 2.19 -10.30
CA ILE A 128 21.21 1.30 -10.68
C ILE A 128 20.88 0.48 -11.94
N VAL A 129 19.68 -0.11 -12.01
CA VAL A 129 19.26 -0.93 -13.17
C VAL A 129 19.00 -0.09 -14.42
N LEU A 130 18.55 1.16 -14.26
CA LEU A 130 18.24 2.08 -15.37
C LEU A 130 19.42 2.99 -15.77
N GLY A 131 20.56 2.91 -15.08
CA GLY A 131 21.76 3.68 -15.39
C GLY A 131 21.58 5.20 -15.24
N ARG A 132 20.85 5.63 -14.21
CA ARG A 132 20.68 7.04 -13.84
C ARG A 132 21.47 7.41 -12.60
#